data_AF-A0A7S4HT41-F1
#
_entry.id   AF-A0A7S4HT41-F1
#
_cell.length_a   1.000
_cell.length_b   1.000
_cell.length_c   1.000
_cell.angle_alpha   90.00
_cell.angle_beta   90.00
_cell.angle_gamma   90.00
#
_symmetry.space_group_name_H-M   'P 1'
#
loop_
_entity.id
_entity.type
_entity.pdbx_description
1 polymer ?
#
loop_
_entity_poly.entity_id
_entity_poly.type
_entity_poly.pdbx_seq_one_letter_code
_entity_poly.pdbx_strand_id
1 'polypeptide(L)'
;YYITNDDLLILGSEVGTLDVKPENIRVRGRVSPGKVFLVDFGSKRIVTDEELKKQVVNEFPYSDWLRENKVVLPRNEFSTEEAFAAGNDSRPIRIMSDARLKMFGYTVEHIEILLKPLCVHGVEPLGSIG
;
A
#
# COMPACT_ATOMS: atom_id res chain seq x y z
N TYR A 1 2.80 -24.25 10.33
CA TYR A 1 2.21 -25.53 9.93
C TYR A 1 3.19 -26.65 10.19
N TYR A 2 2.67 -27.81 10.54
CA TYR A 2 3.41 -29.06 10.67
C TYR A 2 2.86 -30.08 9.69
N ILE A 3 3.76 -30.80 9.02
CA ILE A 3 3.41 -31.99 8.24
C ILE A 3 4.06 -33.15 8.95
N THR A 4 3.27 -34.15 9.30
CA THR A 4 3.77 -35.35 9.99
C THR A 4 4.12 -36.46 9.01
N ASN A 5 4.74 -37.54 9.48
CA ASN A 5 5.10 -38.70 8.63
C ASN A 5 3.88 -39.56 8.27
N ASP A 6 2.77 -39.45 9.01
CA ASP A 6 1.46 -40.08 8.75
C ASP A 6 0.53 -39.21 7.88
N ASP A 7 1.10 -38.26 7.13
CA ASP A 7 0.41 -37.36 6.20
C ASP A 7 -0.69 -36.48 6.83
N LEU A 8 -0.58 -36.20 8.13
CA LEU A 8 -1.40 -35.19 8.81
C LEU A 8 -0.79 -33.80 8.62
N LEU A 9 -1.62 -32.86 8.18
CA LEU A 9 -1.27 -31.44 8.11
C LEU A 9 -1.96 -30.68 9.23
N ILE A 10 -1.16 -29.96 10.01
CA ILE A 10 -1.63 -29.09 11.10
C ILE A 10 -1.28 -27.65 10.76
N LEU A 11 -2.31 -26.82 10.58
CA LEU A 11 -2.20 -25.38 10.37
C LEU A 11 -2.89 -24.65 11.53
N GLY A 12 -2.20 -23.72 12.17
CA GLY A 12 -2.73 -22.93 13.28
C GLY A 12 -2.05 -21.57 13.37
N SER A 13 -2.72 -20.63 14.04
CA SER A 13 -2.20 -19.28 14.29
C SER A 13 -0.98 -19.28 15.22
N GLU A 14 -0.84 -20.33 16.02
CA GLU A 14 0.21 -20.49 17.04
C GLU A 14 0.86 -21.86 16.92
N VAL A 15 2.05 -21.99 17.50
CA VAL A 15 2.79 -23.25 17.56
C VAL A 15 2.54 -23.94 18.89
N GLY A 16 2.35 -25.27 18.87
CA GLY A 16 2.16 -26.06 20.10
C GLY A 16 0.72 -26.18 20.59
N THR A 17 -0.28 -25.81 19.77
CA THR A 17 -1.70 -26.00 20.10
C THR A 17 -2.14 -27.47 20.13
N LEU A 18 -1.39 -28.36 19.47
CA LEU A 18 -1.61 -29.80 19.48
C LEU A 18 -0.31 -30.50 19.91
N ASP A 19 -0.44 -31.53 20.74
CA ASP A 19 0.68 -32.37 21.15
C ASP A 19 1.04 -33.33 20.01
N VAL A 20 2.21 -33.12 19.41
CA VAL A 20 2.71 -33.91 18.29
C VAL A 20 4.15 -34.28 18.60
N LYS A 21 4.44 -35.59 18.64
CA LYS A 21 5.79 -36.10 18.91
C LYS A 21 6.79 -35.50 17.91
N PRO A 22 7.91 -34.91 18.36
CA PRO A 22 8.91 -34.30 17.47
C PRO A 22 9.42 -35.24 16.37
N GLU A 23 9.56 -36.53 16.68
CA GLU A 23 9.98 -37.60 15.77
C GLU A 23 9.00 -37.81 14.61
N ASN A 24 7.71 -37.53 14.83
CA ASN A 24 6.68 -37.70 13.80
C ASN A 24 6.60 -36.49 12.86
N ILE A 25 7.34 -35.40 13.11
CA ILE A 25 7.23 -34.19 12.30
C ILE A 25 8.21 -34.25 11.12
N ARG A 26 7.66 -34.37 9.91
CA ARG A 26 8.39 -34.38 8.64
C ARG A 26 8.84 -32.98 8.23
N VAL A 27 7.95 -31.99 8.33
CA VAL A 27 8.21 -30.60 7.93
C VAL A 27 7.61 -29.64 8.94
N ARG A 28 8.39 -28.61 9.28
CA ARG A 28 7.91 -27.44 10.03
C ARG A 28 8.08 -26.20 9.19
N GLY A 29 7.00 -25.44 9.03
CA GLY A 29 7.00 -24.21 8.24
C GLY A 29 6.05 -23.17 8.79
N ARG A 30 6.08 -21.97 8.21
CA ARG A 30 5.14 -20.87 8.50
C ARG A 30 4.67 -20.22 7.21
N VAL A 31 3.49 -19.62 7.25
CA VAL A 31 2.99 -18.77 6.16
C VAL A 31 3.48 -17.35 6.42
N SER A 32 4.32 -16.82 5.54
CA SER A 32 4.84 -15.45 5.64
C SER A 32 3.93 -14.46 4.91
N PRO A 33 3.98 -13.15 5.23
CA PRO A 33 3.22 -12.14 4.52
C PRO A 33 3.39 -12.27 3.00
N GLY A 34 2.26 -12.26 2.28
CA GLY A 34 2.23 -12.39 0.83
C GLY A 34 2.41 -13.81 0.28
N LYS A 35 2.56 -14.85 1.13
CA LYS A 35 2.55 -16.25 0.68
C LYS A 35 1.17 -16.88 0.85
N VAL A 36 0.77 -17.69 -0.12
CA VAL A 36 -0.45 -18.49 -0.10
C VAL A 36 -0.08 -19.94 0.25
N PHE A 37 -0.95 -20.60 1.00
CA PHE A 37 -0.82 -22.00 1.37
C PHE A 37 -2.10 -22.73 0.95
N LEU A 38 -1.99 -23.62 -0.04
CA LEU A 38 -3.13 -24.35 -0.59
C LEU A 38 -2.91 -25.86 -0.44
N VAL A 39 -3.96 -26.54 0.02
CA VAL A 39 -4.00 -28.00 0.12
C VAL A 39 -5.03 -28.48 -0.89
N ASP A 40 -4.59 -29.24 -1.88
CA ASP A 40 -5.49 -29.87 -2.83
C ASP A 40 -5.79 -31.30 -2.35
N PHE A 41 -7.01 -31.50 -1.85
CA PHE A 41 -7.49 -32.81 -1.38
C PHE A 41 -7.77 -33.79 -2.52
N GLY A 42 -8.02 -33.30 -3.74
CA GLY A 42 -8.23 -34.14 -4.92
C GLY A 42 -6.92 -34.78 -5.38
N SER A 43 -5.87 -33.96 -5.56
CA SER A 43 -4.53 -34.44 -5.91
C SER A 43 -3.67 -34.86 -4.72
N LYS A 44 -4.22 -34.78 -3.49
CA LYS A 44 -3.60 -35.15 -2.21
C LYS A 44 -2.20 -34.55 -2.00
N ARG A 45 -2.04 -33.28 -2.38
CA ARG A 45 -0.75 -32.58 -2.26
C ARG A 45 -0.92 -31.15 -1.78
N ILE A 46 0.16 -30.61 -1.23
CA ILE A 46 0.26 -29.20 -0.91
C ILE A 46 0.78 -28.49 -2.16
N VAL A 47 0.03 -27.51 -2.65
CA VAL A 47 0.42 -26.68 -3.79
C VAL A 47 1.29 -25.54 -3.27
N THR A 48 2.46 -25.37 -3.86
CA THR A 48 3.40 -24.33 -3.44
C THR A 48 2.90 -22.94 -3.86
N ASP A 49 3.30 -21.91 -3.11
CA ASP A 49 2.97 -20.51 -3.40
C ASP A 49 3.38 -20.10 -4.83
N GLU A 50 4.57 -20.51 -5.27
CA GLU A 50 5.10 -20.21 -6.61
C GLU A 50 4.29 -20.89 -7.71
N GLU A 51 3.97 -22.18 -7.53
CA GLU A 51 3.16 -22.93 -8.49
C GLU A 51 1.76 -22.33 -8.63
N LEU A 52 1.10 -22.04 -7.50
CA LEU A 52 -0.23 -21.46 -7.49
C LEU A 52 -0.26 -20.08 -8.15
N LYS A 53 0.68 -19.20 -7.77
CA LYS A 53 0.78 -17.87 -8.39
C LYS A 53 1.09 -17.96 -9.87
N LYS A 54 1.95 -18.87 -10.28
CA LYS A 54 2.25 -19.09 -11.70
C LYS A 54 1.02 -19.56 -12.46
N GLN A 55 0.21 -20.44 -11.89
CA GLN A 55 -1.05 -20.84 -12.52
C GLN A 55 -1.97 -19.63 -12.71
N VAL A 56 -2.20 -18.84 -11.66
CA VAL A 56 -3.10 -17.68 -11.70
C VAL A 56 -2.58 -16.61 -12.67
N VAL A 57 -1.30 -16.25 -12.62
CA VAL A 57 -0.71 -15.20 -13.48
C VAL A 57 -0.76 -15.57 -14.97
N ASN A 58 -0.78 -16.86 -15.30
CA ASN A 58 -0.86 -17.33 -16.69
C ASN A 58 -2.29 -17.62 -17.17
N GLU A 59 -3.31 -17.42 -16.33
CA GLU A 59 -4.70 -17.66 -16.72
C GLU A 59 -5.17 -16.66 -17.78
N PHE A 60 -4.67 -15.43 -17.72
CA PHE A 60 -4.99 -14.35 -18.65
C PHE A 60 -3.76 -13.48 -18.97
N PRO A 61 -3.74 -12.77 -20.11
CA PRO A 61 -2.62 -11.92 -20.52
C PRO A 61 -2.63 -10.57 -19.77
N TYR A 62 -2.55 -10.60 -18.43
CA TYR A 62 -2.64 -9.41 -17.58
C TYR A 62 -1.63 -8.31 -17.95
N SER A 63 -0.43 -8.68 -18.41
CA SER A 63 0.60 -7.72 -18.81
C SER A 63 0.18 -6.91 -20.05
N ASP A 64 -0.47 -7.56 -21.01
CA ASP A 64 -0.91 -6.91 -22.24
C ASP A 64 -2.11 -5.99 -21.94
N TRP A 65 -3.04 -6.45 -21.11
CA TRP A 65 -4.13 -5.59 -20.63
C TRP A 65 -3.63 -4.33 -19.92
N LEU A 66 -2.61 -4.46 -19.06
CA LEU A 66 -1.99 -3.31 -18.41
C LEU A 66 -1.30 -2.40 -19.43
N ARG A 67 -0.63 -2.95 -20.45
CA ARG A 67 0.05 -2.14 -21.47
C ARG A 67 -0.94 -1.35 -22.32
N GLU A 68 -2.04 -1.97 -22.69
CA GLU A 68 -3.05 -1.39 -23.58
C GLU A 68 -3.97 -0.39 -22.87
N ASN A 69 -4.28 -0.62 -21.59
CA ASN A 69 -5.34 0.12 -20.89
C ASN A 69 -4.83 1.05 -19.79
N LYS A 70 -3.54 1.00 -19.43
CA LYS A 70 -2.98 1.89 -18.40
C LYS A 70 -2.62 3.24 -18.99
N VAL A 71 -3.42 4.26 -18.67
CA VAL A 71 -3.04 5.65 -18.89
C VAL A 71 -2.15 6.11 -17.74
N VAL A 72 -0.87 6.36 -18.02
CA VAL A 72 0.05 6.94 -17.04
C VAL A 72 0.02 8.45 -17.19
N LEU A 73 -0.53 9.14 -16.19
CA LEU A 73 -0.39 10.59 -16.10
C LEU A 73 1.02 10.91 -15.62
N PRO A 74 1.83 11.63 -16.41
CA PRO A 74 3.17 12.01 -15.98
C PRO A 74 3.07 12.92 -14.75
N ARG A 75 3.83 12.56 -13.71
CA ARG A 75 3.84 13.25 -12.41
C ARG A 75 4.16 14.75 -12.51
N ASN A 76 4.84 15.15 -13.58
CA ASN A 76 5.42 16.48 -13.73
C ASN A 76 4.62 17.39 -14.71
N GLU A 77 3.54 16.92 -15.32
CA GLU A 77 2.69 17.84 -16.12
C GLU A 77 1.81 18.75 -15.23
N PHE A 78 1.77 18.47 -13.93
CA PHE A 78 1.20 19.37 -12.92
C PHE A 78 2.24 20.27 -12.25
N SER A 79 3.53 20.20 -12.63
CA SER A 79 4.50 21.23 -12.24
C SER A 79 4.27 22.44 -13.14
N THR A 80 3.24 23.18 -12.79
CA THR A 80 2.74 24.30 -13.52
C THR A 80 3.62 25.51 -13.27
N GLU A 81 4.84 25.54 -13.79
CA GLU A 81 5.46 26.84 -14.09
C GLU A 81 4.53 27.59 -15.07
N GLU A 82 3.97 26.87 -16.06
CA GLU A 82 3.05 27.44 -17.04
C GLU A 82 1.64 27.73 -16.49
N ALA A 83 1.04 26.87 -15.64
CA ALA A 83 -0.27 27.22 -15.04
C ALA A 83 -0.18 28.13 -13.79
N PHE A 84 0.96 28.21 -13.08
CA PHE A 84 1.20 29.34 -12.17
C PHE A 84 1.38 30.63 -12.97
N ALA A 85 2.08 30.60 -14.11
CA ALA A 85 2.25 31.78 -14.96
C ALA A 85 0.94 32.25 -15.63
N ALA A 86 0.04 31.33 -16.00
CA ALA A 86 -1.24 31.67 -16.63
C ALA A 86 -2.25 32.33 -15.68
N GLY A 87 -2.07 32.21 -14.36
CA GLY A 87 -2.97 32.75 -13.34
C GLY A 87 -2.37 33.82 -12.42
N ASN A 88 -1.05 34.02 -12.43
CA ASN A 88 -0.39 35.02 -11.60
C ASN A 88 -0.42 36.38 -12.27
N ASP A 89 -1.47 37.14 -11.95
CA ASP A 89 -1.30 38.56 -11.78
C ASP A 89 -0.18 38.75 -10.74
N SER A 90 0.98 39.27 -11.15
CA SER A 90 2.25 39.28 -10.38
C SER A 90 2.22 40.20 -9.14
N ARG A 91 1.03 40.45 -8.61
CA ARG A 91 0.78 41.27 -7.43
C ARG A 91 1.12 40.45 -6.19
N PRO A 92 1.89 41.01 -5.24
CA PRO A 92 2.15 40.33 -3.98
C PRO A 92 0.81 40.04 -3.28
N ILE A 93 0.50 38.76 -3.08
CA ILE A 93 -0.69 38.34 -2.35
C ILE A 93 -0.48 38.74 -0.90
N ARG A 94 -1.11 39.84 -0.51
CA ARG A 94 -1.26 40.23 0.89
C ARG A 94 -2.34 39.34 1.48
N ILE A 95 -1.91 38.32 2.24
CA ILE A 95 -2.75 37.32 2.92
C ILE A 95 -3.99 37.94 3.59
N MET A 96 -3.81 39.09 4.26
CA MET A 96 -4.87 39.78 4.99
C MET A 96 -5.87 40.55 4.10
N SER A 97 -5.52 40.85 2.86
CA SER A 97 -6.37 41.62 1.93
C SER A 97 -6.95 40.78 0.79
N ASP A 98 -6.57 39.52 0.65
CA ASP A 98 -7.17 38.64 -0.36
C ASP A 98 -8.56 38.18 0.08
N ALA A 99 -9.58 38.70 -0.59
CA ALA A 99 -10.98 38.35 -0.32
C ALA A 99 -11.28 36.86 -0.60
N ARG A 100 -10.51 36.20 -1.47
CA ARG A 100 -10.68 34.77 -1.79
C ARG A 100 -10.33 33.90 -0.58
N LEU A 101 -9.19 34.18 0.05
CA LEU A 101 -8.75 33.46 1.25
C LEU A 101 -9.78 33.59 2.38
N LYS A 102 -10.34 34.79 2.58
CA LYS A 102 -11.41 35.01 3.55
C LYS A 102 -12.70 34.28 3.20
N MET A 103 -13.11 34.30 1.93
CA MET A 103 -14.32 33.60 1.47
C MET A 103 -14.23 32.09 1.69
N PHE A 104 -13.04 31.50 1.56
CA PHE A 104 -12.79 30.08 1.85
C PHE A 104 -12.41 29.79 3.31
N GLY A 105 -12.45 30.79 4.20
CA GLY A 105 -12.19 30.61 5.63
C GLY A 105 -10.72 30.42 6.02
N TYR A 106 -9.77 30.76 5.16
CA TYR A 106 -8.35 30.73 5.50
C TYR A 106 -8.00 31.87 6.47
N THR A 107 -7.36 31.51 7.57
CA THR A 107 -6.82 32.44 8.56
C THR A 107 -5.31 32.56 8.42
N VAL A 108 -4.71 33.56 9.07
CA VAL A 108 -3.25 33.70 9.12
C VAL A 108 -2.60 32.48 9.79
N GLU A 109 -3.24 31.92 10.80
CA GLU A 109 -2.79 30.70 11.49
C GLU A 109 -2.78 29.49 10.57
N HIS A 110 -3.81 29.31 9.72
CA HIS A 110 -3.80 28.23 8.72
C HIS A 110 -2.59 28.34 7.77
N ILE A 111 -2.16 29.55 7.42
CA ILE A 111 -1.02 29.73 6.52
C ILE A 111 0.32 29.53 7.25
N GLU A 112 0.50 30.17 8.40
CA GLU A 112 1.77 30.15 9.13
C GLU A 112 2.02 28.83 9.87
N ILE A 113 0.97 28.25 10.47
CA ILE A 113 1.09 27.04 11.28
C ILE A 113 0.94 25.80 10.43
N LEU A 114 0.07 25.78 9.41
CA LEU A 114 -0.17 24.58 8.59
C LEU A 114 0.59 24.61 7.25
N LEU A 115 0.31 25.59 6.39
CA LEU A 115 0.81 25.57 5.02
C LEU A 115 2.31 25.83 4.92
N LYS A 116 2.86 26.75 5.71
CA LYS A 116 4.28 27.09 5.66
C LYS A 116 5.19 25.91 6.04
N PRO A 117 4.95 25.17 7.14
CA PRO A 117 5.71 23.95 7.43
C PRO A 117 5.57 22.88 6.35
N LEU A 118 4.37 22.70 5.78
CA LEU A 118 4.15 21.77 4.66
C LEU A 118 5.00 22.14 3.44
N CYS A 119 5.04 23.43 3.06
CA CYS A 119 5.84 23.89 1.92
C CYS A 119 7.35 23.82 2.17
N VAL A 120 7.81 24.14 3.39
CA VAL A 120 9.25 24.22 3.70
C VAL A 120 9.83 22.84 4.03
N HIS A 121 9.10 22.04 4.80
CA HIS A 121 9.60 20.78 5.35
C HIS A 121 8.96 19.54 4.72
N GLY A 122 7.88 19.69 3.93
CA GLY A 122 7.18 18.56 3.31
C GLY A 122 6.46 17.65 4.31
N VAL A 123 6.28 18.11 5.56
CA VAL A 123 5.65 17.36 6.65
C VAL A 123 4.51 18.16 7.24
N GLU A 124 3.46 17.46 7.65
CA GLU A 124 2.37 18.06 8.39
C GLU A 124 2.88 18.55 9.76
N PRO A 125 2.54 19.77 10.18
CA PRO A 125 3.01 20.33 11.43
C PRO A 125 2.35 19.63 12.62
N LEU A 126 3.14 19.40 13.66
CA LEU A 126 2.66 18.78 14.90
C LEU A 126 2.03 19.84 15.81
N GLY A 127 0.81 19.58 16.26
CA GLY A 127 0.12 20.34 17.31
C GLY A 127 0.06 19.55 18.61
N SER A 128 0.04 20.23 19.75
CA SER A 128 -0.17 19.63 21.08
C SER A 128 -1.09 20.53 21.89
N ILE A 129 -1.94 19.92 22.72
CA ILE A 129 -3.13 20.48 23.39
C ILE A 129 -4.36 20.53 22.46
N GLY A 130 -5.50 20.07 22.97
CA GLY A 130 -6.80 20.08 22.31
C GLY A 130 -7.78 21.03 22.99
#